data_AF-A0A095S9R0-F1
#
_entry.id   AF-A0A095S9R0-F1
#
_cell.length_a   1.000
_cell.length_b   1.000
_cell.length_c   1.000
_cell.angle_alpha   90.00
_cell.angle_beta   90.00
_cell.angle_gamma   90.00
#
_symmetry.space_group_name_H-M   'P 1'
#
loop_
_entity.id
_entity.type
_entity.pdbx_description
1 polymer ?
#
loop_
_entity_poly.entity_id
_entity_poly.type
_entity_poly.pdbx_seq_one_letter_code
_entity_poly.pdbx_strand_id
1 'polypeptide(L)' 'MFVMIVDTGNFEFIGLGNTEAEAAQGVLTRWEKHCSNVPDVDEGYMQELIDNGSAQVVELEPGSAVIYGLDG' A
#
# COMPACT_ATOMS: atom_id res chain seq x y z
N MET A 1 -11.23 -2.87 10.09
CA MET A 1 -9.83 -2.42 9.84
C MET A 1 -9.62 -2.49 8.34
N PHE A 2 -8.88 -1.58 7.74
CA PHE A 2 -8.64 -1.55 6.30
C PHE A 2 -7.19 -1.91 5.99
N VAL A 3 -7.00 -2.73 4.97
CA VAL A 3 -5.71 -2.99 4.34
C VAL A 3 -5.75 -2.40 2.94
N MET A 4 -4.75 -1.61 2.61
CA MET A 4 -4.50 -1.17 1.24
C MET A 4 -3.21 -1.82 0.75
N ILE A 5 -3.26 -2.40 -0.45
CA ILE A 5 -2.14 -3.04 -1.11
C ILE A 5 -1.96 -2.39 -2.46
N VAL A 6 -0.75 -1.92 -2.73
CA VAL A 6 -0.39 -1.36 -4.03
C VAL A 6 0.80 -2.13 -4.56
N ASP A 7 0.60 -2.76 -5.72
CA ASP A 7 1.67 -3.38 -6.49
C ASP A 7 2.18 -2.40 -7.55
N THR A 8 3.48 -2.10 -7.48
CA THR A 8 4.18 -1.23 -8.42
C THR A 8 4.75 -2.00 -9.62
N GLY A 9 4.55 -3.31 -9.67
CA GLY A 9 5.14 -4.27 -10.61
C GLY A 9 6.52 -4.78 -10.19
N ASN A 10 7.22 -4.05 -9.31
CA ASN A 10 8.53 -4.44 -8.75
C ASN A 10 8.50 -4.63 -7.23
N PHE A 11 7.59 -3.92 -6.56
CA PHE A 11 7.46 -3.89 -5.11
C PHE A 11 5.99 -3.82 -4.72
N GLU A 12 5.63 -4.55 -3.67
CA GLU A 12 4.32 -4.47 -3.03
C GLU A 12 4.42 -3.61 -1.77
N PHE A 13 3.49 -2.66 -1.63
CA PHE A 13 3.37 -1.81 -0.46
C PHE A 13 2.04 -2.02 0.23
N ILE A 14 2.09 -2.21 1.55
CA ILE A 14 0.93 -2.49 2.37
C ILE A 14 0.74 -1.39 3.42
N GLY A 15 -0.45 -0.80 3.45
CA GLY A 15 -0.89 0.15 4.46
C GLY A 15 -2.05 -0.41 5.27
N LEU A 16 -2.08 -0.09 6.56
CA LEU A 16 -3.12 -0.51 7.50
C LEU A 16 -3.72 0.72 8.16
N GLY A 17 -5.04 0.72 8.35
CA GLY A 17 -5.75 1.83 8.99
C GLY A 17 -7.11 1.42 9.54
N ASN A 18 -7.69 2.25 10.40
CA ASN A 18 -9.09 2.09 10.82
C ASN A 18 -10.06 2.64 9.77
N THR A 19 -9.55 3.44 8.83
CA THR A 19 -10.25 3.95 7.64
C THR A 19 -9.43 3.68 6.38
N GLU A 20 -10.05 3.74 5.21
CA GLU A 20 -9.34 3.65 3.92
C GLU A 20 -8.27 4.74 3.78
N ALA A 21 -8.56 5.97 4.25
CA ALA A 21 -7.62 7.09 4.22
C ALA A 21 -6.37 6.84 5.09
N GLU A 22 -6.56 6.24 6.28
CA GLU A 22 -5.44 5.83 7.13
C GLU A 22 -4.60 4.72 6.48
N ALA A 23 -5.24 3.75 5.82
CA ALA A 23 -4.55 2.71 5.08
C ALA A 23 -3.74 3.28 3.91
N ALA A 24 -4.33 4.22 3.14
CA ALA A 24 -3.65 4.94 2.06
C ALA A 24 -2.43 5.72 2.56
N GLN A 25 -2.58 6.47 3.66
CA GLN A 25 -1.47 7.18 4.29
C GLN A 25 -0.35 6.22 4.70
N GLY A 26 -0.71 5.04 5.20
CA GLY A 26 0.26 3.99 5.53
C GLY A 26 1.06 3.48 4.33
N VAL A 27 0.46 3.39 3.14
CA VAL A 27 1.16 3.06 1.89
C VAL A 27 2.09 4.21 1.49
N LEU A 28 1.57 5.44 1.44
CA LEU A 28 2.30 6.63 1.02
C LEU A 28 3.55 6.88 1.88
N THR A 29 3.44 6.77 3.20
CA THR A 29 4.60 6.93 4.10
C THR A 29 5.67 5.84 3.88
N ARG A 30 5.27 4.62 3.51
CA ARG A 30 6.25 3.57 3.14
C ARG A 30 6.89 3.83 1.79
N TRP A 31 6.13 4.35 0.83
CA TRP A 31 6.62 4.76 -0.47
C TRP A 31 7.63 5.91 -0.39
N GLU A 32 7.33 6.94 0.39
CA GLU A 32 8.23 8.06 0.65
C GLU A 32 9.57 7.56 1.21
N LYS A 33 9.52 6.65 2.18
CA LYS A 33 10.73 5.99 2.72
C LYS A 33 11.44 5.12 1.68
N HIS A 34 10.72 4.51 0.74
CA HIS A 34 11.36 3.76 -0.35
C HIS A 34 12.11 4.70 -1.29
N CYS A 35 11.47 5.80 -1.70
CA CYS A 35 12.07 6.84 -2.56
C CYS A 35 13.32 7.46 -1.93
N SER A 36 13.37 7.62 -0.60
CA SER A 36 14.58 8.11 0.07
C SER A 36 15.79 7.16 -0.03
N ASN A 37 15.55 5.88 -0.31
CA ASN A 37 16.59 4.83 -0.37
C ASN A 37 16.92 4.38 -1.80
N VAL A 38 16.06 4.69 -2.78
CA VAL A 38 16.22 4.29 -4.17
C VAL A 38 16.25 5.55 -5.04
N PRO A 39 17.38 5.87 -5.69
CA PRO A 39 17.43 7.00 -6.63
C PRO A 39 16.56 6.71 -7.86
N ASP A 40 16.00 7.76 -8.46
CA ASP A 40 15.16 7.73 -9.67
C ASP A 40 13.73 7.19 -9.50
N VAL A 41 13.15 7.32 -8.32
CA VAL A 41 11.74 6.95 -8.07
C VAL A 41 10.90 8.20 -7.82
N ASP A 42 9.75 8.32 -8.50
CA ASP A 42 8.84 9.45 -8.37
C ASP A 42 7.93 9.28 -7.13
N GLU A 43 8.04 10.22 -6.18
CA GLU A 43 7.21 10.25 -4.97
C GLU A 43 5.70 10.33 -5.30
N GLY A 44 5.33 10.98 -6.42
CA GLY A 44 3.95 11.12 -6.87
C GLY A 44 3.34 9.84 -7.44
N TYR A 45 4.16 8.90 -7.91
CA TYR A 45 3.69 7.69 -8.59
C TYR A 45 2.74 6.85 -7.74
N MET A 46 3.03 6.71 -6.45
CA MET A 46 2.17 5.93 -5.54
C MET A 46 0.78 6.57 -5.38
N GLN A 47 0.70 7.89 -5.33
CA GLN A 47 -0.59 8.58 -5.26
C GLN A 47 -1.39 8.36 -6.54
N GLU A 48 -0.74 8.40 -7.71
CA GLU A 48 -1.40 8.12 -8.99
C GLU A 48 -1.96 6.70 -9.07
N LEU A 49 -1.24 5.70 -8.54
CA LEU A 49 -1.71 4.31 -8.46
C LEU A 49 -2.93 4.14 -7.53
N ILE A 50 -3.01 4.94 -6.47
CA ILE A 50 -4.18 4.93 -5.59
C ILE A 50 -5.36 5.61 -6.30
N ASP A 51 -5.13 6.79 -6.88
CA ASP A 51 -6.18 7.60 -7.51
C ASP A 51 -6.75 6.95 -8.78
N ASN A 52 -5.94 6.19 -9.51
CA ASN A 52 -6.38 5.45 -10.70
C ASN A 52 -7.08 4.11 -10.37
N GLY A 53 -7.17 3.75 -9.10
CA GLY A 53 -7.82 2.51 -8.63
C GLY A 53 -6.97 1.25 -8.78
N SER A 54 -5.65 1.36 -8.94
CA SER A 54 -4.74 0.20 -8.94
C SER A 54 -4.47 -0.34 -7.53
N ALA A 55 -4.88 0.38 -6.49
CA ALA A 55 -4.82 -0.07 -5.11
C ALA A 55 -5.93 -1.08 -4.80
N GLN A 56 -5.56 -2.24 -4.25
CA GLN A 56 -6.53 -3.16 -3.66
C GLN A 56 -6.83 -2.72 -2.22
N VAL A 57 -8.11 -2.56 -1.89
CA VAL A 57 -8.58 -2.23 -0.54
C VAL A 57 -9.43 -3.37 0.01
N VAL A 58 -9.11 -3.83 1.21
CA VAL A 58 -9.82 -4.91 1.90
C VAL A 58 -10.23 -4.44 3.29
N GLU A 59 -11.52 -4.53 3.58
CA GLU A 59 -12.01 -4.41 4.95
C GLU A 59 -11.85 -5.76 5.67
N LEU A 60 -11.15 -5.75 6.79
CA LEU A 60 -10.92 -6.88 7.67
C LEU A 60 -11.82 -6.81 8.89
N GLU A 61 -12.43 -7.95 9.17
CA GLU A 61 -13.12 -8.18 10.44
C GLU A 61 -12.12 -8.42 11.58
N PRO A 62 -12.48 -8.05 12.82
CA PRO A 62 -11.68 -8.39 13.99
C PRO A 62 -11.45 -9.91 14.11
N GLY A 63 -10.18 -10.32 14.22
CA GLY A 63 -9.81 -11.73 14.32
C GLY A 63 -9.49 -12.40 12.97
N SER A 64 -9.64 -11.70 11.85
CA SER A 64 -9.13 -12.16 10.55
C SER A 64 -7.61 -12.11 10.52
N ALA A 65 -6.97 -13.25 10.24
CA ALA A 65 -5.55 -13.30 9.98
C ALA A 65 -5.27 -12.74 8.57
N VAL A 66 -4.34 -11.82 8.49
CA VAL A 66 -3.84 -11.28 7.23
C VAL A 66 -2.65 -12.12 6.81
N ILE A 67 -2.85 -13.02 5.86
CA ILE A 67 -1.77 -13.82 5.26
C ILE A 67 -1.46 -13.20 3.91
N TYR A 68 -0.37 -12.44 3.82
CA TYR A 68 0.21 -11.99 2.55
C TYR A 68 1.65 -12.51 2.45
N GLY A 69 1.95 -13.17 1.33
CA GLY A 69 3.23 -13.79 1.04
C GLY A 69 3.11 -15.29 0.74
N LEU A 70 3.60 -15.67 -0.44
CA LEU A 70 3.84 -17.01 -1.02
C LEU A 70 2.81 -17.50 -2.04
N ASP A 71 2.65 -16.78 -3.15
CA ASP A 71 2.68 -17.47 -4.44
C ASP A 71 4.06 -17.19 -5.06
N GLY A 72 4.82 -18.27 -5.28
CA GLY A 72 6.23 -18.24 -5.71
C GLY A 72 6.44 -18.32 -7.21
#